data_AF-A0A962CEN0-F1
#
_entry.id   AF-A0A962CEN0-F1
#
_cell.length_a   1.000
_cell.length_b   1.000
_cell.length_c   1.000
_cell.angle_alpha   90.00
_cell.angle_beta   90.00
_cell.angle_gamma   90.00
#
_symmetry.space_group_name_H-M   'P 1'
#
loop_
_entity.id
_entity.type
_entity.pdbx_description
1 polymer ?
#
loop_
_entity_poly.entity_id
_entity_poly.type
_entity_poly.pdbx_seq_one_letter_code
_entity_poly.pdbx_strand_id
1 'polypeptide(L)'
;KDQLVKILTCHVVSAKAMSDAISKMVADDGGMHPVKTVGGCEFTAMQKNGKIMIKDGKGNVATVTIADVEQSNGVIHVIDTVLLPAS
;
A
#
# COMPACT_ATOMS: atom_id res chain seq x y z
N LYS A 1 22.75 -4.21 0.53
CA LYS A 1 22.26 -3.90 -0.83
C LYS A 1 20.94 -4.61 -1.10
N ASP A 2 20.87 -5.92 -0.93
CA ASP A 2 19.68 -6.73 -1.26
C ASP A 2 18.46 -6.39 -0.41
N GLN A 3 18.69 -6.08 0.88
CA GLN A 3 17.64 -5.61 1.77
C GLN A 3 16.94 -4.34 1.27
N LEU A 4 17.71 -3.37 0.74
CA LEU A 4 17.13 -2.13 0.21
C LEU A 4 16.31 -2.40 -1.05
N VAL A 5 16.81 -3.27 -1.95
CA VAL A 5 16.08 -3.66 -3.16
C VAL A 5 14.75 -4.32 -2.77
N LYS A 6 14.77 -5.25 -1.80
CA LYS A 6 13.57 -5.90 -1.29
C LYS A 6 12.57 -4.88 -0.76
N ILE A 7 13.01 -3.96 0.11
CA ILE A 7 12.14 -2.92 0.67
C ILE A 7 11.50 -2.10 -0.46
N LEU A 8 12.28 -1.61 -1.42
CA LEU A 8 11.77 -0.78 -2.51
C LEU A 8 10.79 -1.54 -3.41
N THR A 9 11.08 -2.79 -3.76
CA THR A 9 10.16 -3.62 -4.56
C THR A 9 8.85 -3.94 -3.84
N CYS A 10 8.85 -3.93 -2.50
CA CYS A 10 7.62 -4.07 -1.71
C CYS A 10 6.80 -2.78 -1.61
N HIS A 11 7.32 -1.62 -2.01
CA HIS A 11 6.52 -0.39 -2.12
C HIS A 11 5.80 -0.27 -3.48
N VAL A 12 5.96 -1.24 -4.37
CA VAL A 12 5.39 -1.23 -5.71
C VAL A 12 4.33 -2.33 -5.84
N VAL A 13 3.18 -1.96 -6.41
CA VAL A 13 2.09 -2.87 -6.76
C VAL A 13 1.93 -2.84 -8.27
N SER A 14 1.66 -3.98 -8.90
CA SER A 14 1.53 -4.10 -10.37
C SER A 14 0.22 -3.56 -10.92
N ALA A 15 -0.77 -3.30 -10.06
CA ALA A 15 -2.07 -2.77 -10.45
C ALA A 15 -2.08 -1.23 -10.38
N LYS A 16 -2.74 -0.60 -11.35
CA LYS A 16 -3.12 0.81 -11.26
C LYS A 16 -4.35 0.91 -10.35
N ALA A 17 -4.17 1.40 -9.13
CA ALA A 17 -5.23 1.53 -8.14
C ALA A 17 -5.30 2.96 -7.61
N MET A 18 -6.40 3.66 -7.93
CA MET A 18 -6.75 4.94 -7.34
C MET A 18 -7.37 4.74 -5.94
N SER A 19 -7.46 5.79 -5.15
CA SER A 19 -7.95 5.76 -3.76
C SER A 19 -9.38 5.25 -3.64
N ASP A 20 -10.23 5.54 -4.63
CA ASP A 20 -11.61 5.07 -4.72
C ASP A 20 -11.69 3.55 -4.92
N ALA A 21 -10.87 3.01 -5.83
CA ALA A 21 -10.75 1.58 -6.08
C ALA A 21 -10.19 0.86 -4.84
N ILE A 22 -9.17 1.43 -4.19
CA ILE A 22 -8.62 0.88 -2.94
C ILE A 22 -9.69 0.86 -1.86
N SER A 23 -10.41 1.97 -1.69
CA SER A 23 -11.47 2.08 -0.69
C SER A 23 -12.59 1.07 -0.94
N LYS A 24 -12.96 0.85 -2.20
CA LYS A 24 -13.95 -0.16 -2.59
C LYS A 24 -13.47 -1.58 -2.29
N MET A 25 -12.24 -1.93 -2.66
CA MET A 25 -11.67 -3.25 -2.35
C MET A 25 -11.61 -3.51 -0.84
N VAL A 26 -11.23 -2.49 -0.07
CA VAL A 26 -11.23 -2.55 1.41
C VAL A 26 -12.65 -2.76 1.94
N ALA A 27 -13.65 -2.09 1.40
CA ALA A 27 -15.04 -2.25 1.82
C ALA A 27 -15.60 -3.63 1.43
N ASP A 28 -15.32 -4.10 0.22
CA ASP A 28 -15.76 -5.39 -0.31
C ASP A 28 -15.19 -6.57 0.51
N ASP A 29 -13.97 -6.41 1.05
CA ASP A 29 -13.30 -7.41 1.91
C ASP A 29 -13.60 -7.22 3.41
N GLY A 30 -14.62 -6.47 3.78
CA GLY A 30 -15.05 -6.33 5.17
C GLY A 30 -14.16 -5.43 6.04
N GLY A 31 -13.43 -4.51 5.42
CA GLY A 31 -12.64 -3.46 6.07
C GLY A 31 -11.12 -3.63 6.01
N MET A 32 -10.64 -4.75 5.46
CA MET A 32 -9.21 -5.03 5.27
C MET A 32 -8.98 -5.78 3.97
N HIS A 33 -8.14 -5.25 3.08
CA HIS A 33 -7.81 -5.88 1.80
C HIS A 33 -6.32 -6.25 1.75
N PRO A 34 -5.96 -7.53 1.51
CA PRO A 34 -4.56 -7.92 1.34
C PRO A 34 -4.01 -7.40 0.00
N VAL A 35 -2.85 -6.75 0.06
CA VAL A 35 -2.16 -6.15 -1.09
C VAL A 35 -0.86 -6.89 -1.34
N LYS A 36 -0.79 -7.58 -2.49
CA LYS A 36 0.43 -8.25 -2.95
C LYS A 36 1.29 -7.30 -3.77
N THR A 37 2.56 -7.20 -3.39
CA THR A 37 3.54 -6.28 -3.99
C THR A 37 4.42 -7.00 -5.01
N VAL A 38 5.08 -6.26 -5.90
CA VAL A 38 6.02 -6.81 -6.89
C VAL A 38 7.20 -7.51 -6.21
N GLY A 39 7.62 -7.01 -5.05
CA GLY A 39 8.64 -7.63 -4.22
C GLY A 39 8.20 -8.92 -3.53
N GLY A 40 6.96 -9.37 -3.70
CA GLY A 40 6.42 -10.58 -3.06
C GLY A 40 6.09 -10.40 -1.58
N CYS A 41 6.07 -9.16 -1.08
CA CYS A 41 5.49 -8.86 0.23
C CYS A 41 3.97 -8.81 0.13
N GLU A 42 3.31 -9.19 1.22
CA GLU A 42 1.88 -9.00 1.43
C GLU A 42 1.68 -7.99 2.55
N PHE A 43 0.96 -6.92 2.23
CA PHE A 43 0.55 -5.88 3.18
C PHE A 43 -0.97 -5.86 3.27
N THR A 44 -1.51 -5.08 4.19
CA THR A 44 -2.96 -4.96 4.35
C THR A 44 -3.38 -3.51 4.18
N ALA A 45 -4.17 -3.22 3.15
CA ALA A 45 -4.86 -1.95 3.03
C ALA A 45 -6.11 -1.95 3.92
N MET A 46 -6.35 -0.83 4.59
CA MET A 46 -7.53 -0.62 5.41
C MET A 46 -7.93 0.86 5.34
N GLN A 47 -9.14 1.18 5.78
CA GLN A 47 -9.62 2.55 5.79
C GLN A 47 -10.00 2.96 7.21
N LYS A 48 -9.53 4.14 7.63
CA LYS A 48 -9.86 4.71 8.95
C LYS A 48 -10.05 6.21 8.83
N ASN A 49 -11.17 6.72 9.34
CA ASN A 49 -11.50 8.16 9.32
C ASN A 49 -11.41 8.78 7.91
N GLY A 50 -11.86 8.06 6.88
CA GLY A 50 -11.80 8.51 5.48
C GLY A 50 -10.39 8.53 4.87
N LYS A 51 -9.38 8.00 5.57
CA LYS A 51 -8.01 7.87 5.06
C LYS A 51 -7.66 6.41 4.81
N ILE A 52 -6.89 6.16 3.76
CA ILE A 52 -6.30 4.86 3.48
C ILE A 52 -5.10 4.67 4.40
N MET A 53 -5.02 3.50 5.01
CA MET A 53 -3.90 3.07 5.84
C MET A 53 -3.38 1.74 5.34
N ILE A 54 -2.07 1.55 5.38
CA ILE A 54 -1.41 0.30 4.98
C ILE A 54 -0.71 -0.27 6.22
N LYS A 55 -1.08 -1.48 6.62
CA LYS A 55 -0.36 -2.25 7.62
C LYS A 55 0.71 -3.09 6.93
N ASP A 56 1.96 -2.93 7.36
CA ASP A 56 3.11 -3.63 6.80
C ASP A 56 3.31 -5.04 7.41
N GLY A 57 4.34 -5.75 6.95
CA GLY A 57 4.66 -7.11 7.42
C GLY A 57 5.20 -7.16 8.85
N LYS A 58 5.60 -6.03 9.44
CA LYS A 58 6.04 -5.91 10.83
C LYS A 58 4.93 -5.40 11.76
N GLY A 59 3.76 -5.09 11.21
CA GLY A 59 2.61 -4.56 11.95
C GLY A 59 2.64 -3.04 12.14
N ASN A 60 3.58 -2.32 11.51
CA ASN A 60 3.51 -0.86 11.45
C ASN A 60 2.36 -0.44 10.54
N VAL A 61 1.79 0.73 10.81
CA VAL A 61 0.70 1.30 10.03
C VAL A 61 1.17 2.61 9.43
N ALA A 62 1.20 2.68 8.10
CA ALA A 62 1.46 3.90 7.35
C ALA A 62 0.13 4.52 6.90
N THR A 63 -0.01 5.83 7.02
CA THR A 63 -1.20 6.56 6.53
C THR A 63 -0.89 7.18 5.19
N VAL A 64 -1.81 7.05 4.23
CA VAL A 64 -1.73 7.80 2.97
C VAL A 64 -2.03 9.28 3.26
N THR A 65 -1.04 10.13 3.01
CA THR A 65 -1.11 11.59 3.23
C THR A 65 -1.52 12.35 1.98
N ILE A 66 -1.09 11.87 0.81
CA ILE A 66 -1.47 12.40 -0.51
C ILE A 66 -1.83 11.20 -1.37
N ALA A 67 -3.06 11.14 -1.83
CA ALA A 67 -3.53 10.08 -2.72
C ALA A 67 -3.61 10.58 -4.17
N ASP A 68 -3.66 9.63 -5.11
CA ASP A 68 -4.04 9.88 -6.51
C ASP A 68 -3.13 10.83 -7.28
N VAL A 69 -1.82 10.77 -7.02
CA VAL A 69 -0.84 11.49 -7.86
C VAL A 69 -0.66 10.70 -9.15
N GLU A 70 -1.44 11.05 -10.16
CA GLU A 70 -1.41 10.37 -11.45
C GLU A 70 -0.11 10.65 -12.21
N GLN A 71 0.44 9.60 -12.83
CA GLN A 71 1.62 9.63 -13.68
C GLN A 71 1.30 8.91 -14.99
N SER A 72 2.09 9.15 -16.03
CA SER A 72 1.91 8.50 -17.33
C SER A 72 2.00 6.97 -17.28
N ASN A 73 2.64 6.43 -16.24
CA ASN A 73 2.88 5.00 -16.05
C ASN A 73 2.19 4.39 -14.82
N GLY A 74 1.37 5.15 -14.08
CA GLY A 74 0.76 4.64 -12.86
C GLY A 74 0.18 5.71 -11.96
N VAL A 75 0.07 5.39 -10.67
CA VAL A 75 -0.45 6.28 -9.62
C VAL A 75 0.51 6.19 -8.44
N ILE A 76 0.82 7.33 -7.83
CA ILE A 76 1.61 7.42 -6.60
C ILE A 76 0.69 7.81 -5.46
N HIS A 77 0.81 7.07 -4.35
CA HIS A 77 0.22 7.40 -3.06
C HIS A 77 1.36 7.69 -2.07
N VAL A 78 1.38 8.89 -1.50
CA VAL A 78 2.39 9.30 -0.51
C VAL A 78 1.96 8.81 0.86
N ILE A 79 2.89 8.21 1.59
CA ILE A 79 2.68 7.68 2.95
C ILE A 79 3.61 8.36 3.94
N ASP A 80 3.21 8.39 5.21
CA ASP A 80 3.98 8.99 6.31
C ASP A 80 5.09 8.10 6.89
N THR A 81 5.05 6.80 6.61
CA THR A 81 5.91 5.78 7.22
C THR A 81 6.39 4.77 6.18
N VAL A 82 7.65 4.35 6.27
CA VAL A 82 8.23 3.33 5.37
C VAL A 82 7.64 1.95 5.69
N LEU A 83 7.20 1.23 4.66
CA LEU A 83 6.66 -0.12 4.80
C LEU A 83 7.80 -1.15 4.87
N LEU A 84 7.74 -2.04 5.86
CA LEU A 84 8.74 -3.09 6.04
C LEU A 84 8.18 -4.47 5.69
N PRO A 85 8.98 -5.32 5.01
CA PRO A 85 8.66 -6.74 4.83
C PRO A 85 8.59 -7.47 6.17
N ALA A 86 7.83 -8.57 6.23
CA ALA A 86 7.75 -9.43 7.40
C ALA A 86 9.10 -10.11 7.73
N SER A 87 9.89 -10.43 6.71
CA SER A 87 11.22 -11.02 6.80
C SER A 87 12.12 -10.63 5.63
#